data_AF-A0A8B3KYS5-F1
#
_entry.id   AF-A0A8B3KYS5-F1
#
_cell.length_a   1.000
_cell.length_b   1.000
_cell.length_c   1.000
_cell.angle_alpha   90.00
_cell.angle_beta   90.00
_cell.angle_gamma   90.00
#
_symmetry.space_group_name_H-M   'P 1'
#
loop_
_entity.id
_entity.type
_entity.pdbx_description
1 polymer ?
#
loop_
_entity_poly.entity_id
_entity_poly.type
_entity_poly.pdbx_seq_one_letter_code
_entity_poly.pdbx_strand_id
1 'polypeptide(L)'
;MGRIDVFVAPRPNPALIKVMTIVNRIVMLRGVPGFRDLLPFNRLAGLRGVANIRHIDFPVADQQKLHACCGEGQATFITPNHPEFFTDWMIDKEIVSRVSPLAASWATHGVVNGLGRLMQRFWLANNLIAQIPGNSEAAKAYSVDWALKGHGVLLHPEGSVGWHGNYVAPLLPGAVEMGLAALKRGRETNKDFKVWVAPVVWKLAFIGNVERPLARECAYVEKKLKMESVAAGSLPERVYSIYSGLLSLDEQACGLTAEAGASFASRQQRVLAELGLRLADAVAAEPDLDLAELLRRSRRWLREGKADADEQKRVRKLAEAIQRV
;
A
#
# COMPACT_ATOMS: atom_id res chain seq x y z
N MET A 1 6.77 -8.32 24.97
CA MET A 1 6.85 -7.57 23.70
C MET A 1 8.20 -7.86 23.04
N GLY A 2 8.19 -8.34 21.81
CA GLY A 2 9.44 -8.65 21.09
C GLY A 2 10.09 -7.35 20.60
N ARG A 3 11.38 -7.41 20.26
CA ARG A 3 12.12 -6.27 19.70
C ARG A 3 11.50 -5.70 18.41
N ILE A 4 10.68 -6.50 17.71
CA ILE A 4 10.00 -6.11 16.48
C ILE A 4 8.82 -5.15 16.79
N ASP A 5 8.27 -5.22 18.00
CA ASP A 5 7.06 -4.48 18.42
C ASP A 5 7.39 -3.13 19.10
N VAL A 6 8.64 -2.68 19.02
CA VAL A 6 9.10 -1.45 19.66
C VAL A 6 9.43 -0.41 18.59
N PHE A 7 8.89 0.78 18.75
CA PHE A 7 9.23 1.91 17.90
C PHE A 7 10.67 2.36 18.16
N VAL A 8 11.44 2.51 17.09
CA VAL A 8 12.79 3.10 17.11
C VAL A 8 12.78 4.29 16.15
N ALA A 9 13.06 5.48 16.67
CA ALA A 9 13.06 6.69 15.86
C ALA A 9 14.12 6.61 14.74
N PRO A 10 13.78 6.93 13.49
CA PRO A 10 14.75 6.98 12.39
C PRO A 10 15.87 7.99 12.65
N ARG A 11 17.07 7.67 12.15
CA ARG A 11 18.25 8.53 12.18
C ARG A 11 18.77 8.66 10.74
N PRO A 12 18.13 9.50 9.91
CA PRO A 12 18.39 9.51 8.48
C PRO A 12 19.82 9.94 8.16
N ASN A 13 20.42 9.27 7.18
CA ASN A 13 21.72 9.60 6.64
C ASN A 13 21.55 10.12 5.19
N PRO A 14 21.69 11.43 4.94
CA PRO A 14 21.49 12.02 3.61
C PRO A 14 22.37 11.40 2.52
N ALA A 15 23.63 11.05 2.85
CA ALA A 15 24.54 10.43 1.89
C ALA A 15 24.06 9.02 1.50
N LEU A 16 23.62 8.22 2.48
CA LEU A 16 23.03 6.91 2.22
C LEU A 16 21.76 7.02 1.37
N ILE A 17 20.85 7.94 1.71
CA ILE A 17 19.60 8.14 0.96
C ILE A 17 19.89 8.52 -0.50
N LYS A 18 20.87 9.41 -0.73
CA LYS A 18 21.30 9.80 -2.08
C LYS A 18 21.85 8.62 -2.88
N VAL A 19 22.73 7.82 -2.28
CA VAL A 19 23.27 6.60 -2.91
C VAL A 19 22.16 5.60 -3.21
N MET A 20 21.27 5.34 -2.24
CA MET A 20 20.17 4.40 -2.40
C MET A 20 19.16 4.85 -3.46
N THR A 21 18.98 6.15 -3.67
CA THR A 21 18.18 6.66 -4.80
C THR A 21 18.77 6.22 -6.14
N ILE A 22 20.09 6.28 -6.31
CA ILE A 22 20.77 5.84 -7.54
C ILE A 22 20.65 4.32 -7.68
N VAL A 23 20.91 3.56 -6.60
CA VAL A 23 20.76 2.10 -6.59
C VAL A 23 19.34 1.69 -6.93
N ASN A 24 18.34 2.34 -6.34
CA ASN A 24 16.93 2.09 -6.64
C ASN A 24 16.64 2.33 -8.13
N ARG A 25 17.07 3.47 -8.67
CA ARG A 25 16.83 3.82 -10.07
C ARG A 25 17.47 2.84 -11.06
N ILE A 26 18.71 2.41 -10.80
CA ILE A 26 19.48 1.56 -11.72
C ILE A 26 19.20 0.08 -11.48
N VAL A 27 19.41 -0.41 -10.26
CA VAL A 27 19.36 -1.84 -9.94
C VAL A 27 17.93 -2.31 -9.73
N MET A 28 17.10 -1.54 -9.03
CA MET A 28 15.75 -2.00 -8.68
C MET A 28 14.76 -1.71 -9.81
N LEU A 29 14.77 -0.50 -10.37
CA LEU A 29 13.78 -0.05 -11.35
C LEU A 29 14.21 -0.32 -12.80
N ARG A 30 15.19 0.43 -13.33
CA ARG A 30 15.40 0.54 -14.79
C ARG A 30 16.32 -0.49 -15.41
N GLY A 31 17.22 -1.07 -14.64
CA GLY A 31 18.38 -1.79 -15.15
C GLY A 31 19.53 -0.86 -15.54
N VAL A 32 20.71 -1.47 -15.74
CA VAL A 32 21.93 -0.78 -16.16
C VAL A 32 21.80 -0.39 -17.64
N PRO A 33 21.87 0.91 -18.00
CA PRO A 33 21.82 1.36 -19.39
C PRO A 33 22.85 0.64 -20.26
N GLY A 34 22.48 0.32 -21.50
CA GLY A 34 23.34 -0.42 -22.43
C GLY A 34 23.42 -1.93 -22.18
N PHE A 35 23.45 -2.37 -20.91
CA PHE A 35 23.54 -3.80 -20.59
C PHE A 35 22.19 -4.49 -20.44
N ARG A 36 21.16 -3.77 -19.97
CA ARG A 36 19.84 -4.33 -19.64
C ARG A 36 19.12 -5.02 -20.81
N ASP A 37 19.48 -4.68 -22.05
CA ASP A 37 18.85 -5.19 -23.27
C ASP A 37 19.75 -6.16 -24.06
N LEU A 38 21.03 -6.28 -23.67
CA LEU A 38 22.00 -7.16 -24.32
C LEU A 38 21.99 -8.56 -23.72
N LEU A 39 22.04 -9.59 -24.58
CA LEU A 39 22.30 -10.95 -24.13
C LEU A 39 23.79 -11.11 -23.75
N PRO A 40 24.13 -11.92 -22.72
CA PRO A 40 23.22 -12.63 -21.80
C PRO A 40 22.76 -11.77 -20.61
N PHE A 41 23.23 -10.51 -20.50
CA PHE A 41 23.06 -9.63 -19.35
C PHE A 41 21.60 -9.29 -19.02
N ASN A 42 20.73 -9.23 -20.02
CA ASN A 42 19.29 -9.03 -19.85
C ASN A 42 18.55 -10.16 -19.09
N ARG A 43 19.25 -11.26 -18.75
CA ARG A 43 18.74 -12.34 -17.90
C ARG A 43 19.07 -12.15 -16.41
N LEU A 44 19.95 -11.21 -16.07
CA LEU A 44 20.39 -10.97 -14.70
C LEU A 44 19.54 -9.86 -14.05
N ALA A 45 18.82 -10.17 -12.98
CA ALA A 45 17.85 -9.27 -12.34
C ALA A 45 18.44 -7.90 -11.96
N GLY A 46 19.70 -7.83 -11.51
CA GLY A 46 20.35 -6.54 -11.19
C GLY A 46 20.78 -5.72 -12.41
N LEU A 47 21.04 -6.37 -13.56
CA LEU A 47 21.43 -5.69 -14.80
C LEU A 47 20.23 -5.28 -15.65
N ARG A 48 19.18 -6.11 -15.67
CA ARG A 48 17.90 -5.77 -16.31
C ARG A 48 17.03 -4.82 -15.47
N GLY A 49 17.30 -4.74 -14.18
CA GLY A 49 16.42 -4.11 -13.21
C GLY A 49 15.50 -5.16 -12.61
N VAL A 50 15.39 -5.20 -11.28
CA VAL A 50 14.58 -6.22 -10.59
C VAL A 50 13.10 -6.11 -11.00
N ALA A 51 12.59 -4.88 -11.08
CA ALA A 51 11.24 -4.55 -11.50
C ALA A 51 11.10 -4.38 -13.03
N ASN A 52 12.22 -4.19 -13.74
CA ASN A 52 12.26 -3.97 -15.19
C ASN A 52 11.35 -2.81 -15.67
N ILE A 53 11.27 -1.72 -14.89
CA ILE A 53 10.52 -0.50 -15.21
C ILE A 53 11.28 0.30 -16.27
N ARG A 54 10.71 0.41 -17.48
CA ARG A 54 11.41 1.05 -18.60
C ARG A 54 11.45 2.57 -18.51
N HIS A 55 10.34 3.16 -18.11
CA HIS A 55 10.13 4.60 -17.98
C HIS A 55 9.18 4.87 -16.82
N ILE A 56 9.35 6.00 -16.15
CA ILE A 56 8.41 6.52 -15.17
C ILE A 56 7.95 7.85 -15.72
N ASP A 57 6.72 7.86 -16.22
CA ASP A 57 6.07 9.09 -16.65
C ASP A 57 5.56 9.82 -15.41
N PHE A 58 6.26 10.88 -15.04
CA PHE A 58 5.88 11.79 -13.98
C PHE A 58 5.79 13.18 -14.60
N PRO A 59 4.60 13.61 -15.05
CA PRO A 59 4.43 14.86 -15.75
C PRO A 59 5.03 16.03 -14.96
N VAL A 60 5.74 16.93 -15.66
CA VAL A 60 6.44 18.05 -15.03
C VAL A 60 5.50 18.91 -14.19
N ALA A 61 4.27 19.14 -14.67
CA ALA A 61 3.26 19.90 -13.95
C ALA A 61 2.88 19.24 -12.61
N ASP A 62 2.72 17.92 -12.59
CA ASP A 62 2.39 17.17 -11.37
C ASP A 62 3.57 17.13 -10.40
N GLN A 63 4.79 16.96 -10.93
CA GLN A 63 6.01 17.03 -10.13
C GLN A 63 6.16 18.41 -9.48
N GLN A 64 5.93 19.49 -10.23
CA GLN A 64 5.98 20.85 -9.72
C GLN A 64 4.89 21.10 -8.68
N LYS A 65 3.67 20.60 -8.90
CA LYS A 65 2.57 20.72 -7.94
C LYS A 65 2.89 20.02 -6.61
N LEU A 66 3.46 18.82 -6.66
CA LEU A 66 3.88 18.09 -5.46
C LEU A 66 5.08 18.75 -4.77
N HIS A 67 6.07 19.20 -5.54
CA HIS A 67 7.23 19.94 -5.03
C HIS A 67 6.81 21.25 -4.35
N ALA A 68 5.85 22.00 -4.91
CA ALA A 68 5.35 23.25 -4.35
C ALA A 68 4.69 23.07 -2.97
N CYS A 69 4.25 21.86 -2.64
CA CYS A 69 3.73 21.53 -1.33
C CYS A 69 4.83 21.10 -0.34
N CYS A 70 6.09 20.94 -0.75
CA CYS A 70 7.19 20.51 0.12
C CYS A 70 8.13 21.69 0.47
N GLY A 71 8.83 21.63 1.60
CA GLY A 71 9.82 22.64 2.00
C GLY A 71 9.42 23.47 3.22
N GLU A 72 10.23 24.48 3.54
CA GLU A 72 10.08 25.32 4.73
C GLU A 72 8.73 26.05 4.78
N GLY A 73 8.22 26.28 6.00
CA GLY A 73 6.93 26.95 6.21
C GLY A 73 5.70 26.09 5.91
N GLN A 74 5.90 24.81 5.56
CA GLN A 74 4.82 23.86 5.34
C GLN A 74 5.16 22.45 5.80
N ALA A 75 4.13 21.65 6.10
CA ALA A 75 4.25 20.22 6.39
C ALA A 75 3.40 19.42 5.40
N THR A 76 3.97 18.33 4.87
CA THR A 76 3.33 17.58 3.78
C THR A 76 3.34 16.08 4.01
N PHE A 77 2.13 15.52 3.95
CA PHE A 77 1.86 14.09 4.08
C PHE A 77 1.50 13.55 2.69
N ILE A 78 2.41 12.79 2.10
CA ILE A 78 2.29 12.23 0.75
C ILE A 78 1.60 10.87 0.87
N THR A 79 0.47 10.72 0.20
CA THR A 79 -0.41 9.55 0.35
C THR A 79 -0.60 8.83 -0.99
N PRO A 80 0.37 7.97 -1.39
CA PRO A 80 0.26 7.19 -2.61
C PRO A 80 -0.79 6.07 -2.50
N ASN A 81 -1.27 5.56 -3.63
CA ASN A 81 -1.98 4.26 -3.70
C ASN A 81 -0.98 3.09 -3.64
N HIS A 82 -1.49 1.89 -3.33
CA HIS A 82 -0.75 0.63 -3.56
C HIS A 82 -1.24 -0.02 -4.86
N PRO A 83 -0.67 0.22 -6.04
CA PRO A 83 -1.16 -0.42 -7.26
C PRO A 83 -0.70 -1.88 -7.42
N GLU A 84 0.38 -2.28 -6.73
CA GLU A 84 0.84 -3.67 -6.67
C GLU A 84 1.75 -3.88 -5.44
N PHE A 85 2.10 -5.12 -5.12
CA PHE A 85 2.78 -5.56 -3.89
C PHE A 85 4.29 -5.29 -3.78
N PHE A 86 5.07 -5.29 -4.88
CA PHE A 86 6.53 -5.42 -4.82
C PHE A 86 7.33 -4.14 -5.14
N THR A 87 6.90 -3.40 -6.15
CA THR A 87 7.57 -2.25 -6.78
C THR A 87 7.08 -0.92 -6.23
N ASP A 88 6.02 -0.94 -5.43
CA ASP A 88 5.36 0.24 -4.90
C ASP A 88 6.29 1.15 -4.11
N TRP A 89 6.96 0.60 -3.11
CA TRP A 89 7.90 1.33 -2.28
C TRP A 89 9.12 1.84 -3.10
N MET A 90 9.49 1.15 -4.19
CA MET A 90 10.58 1.58 -5.07
C MET A 90 10.17 2.81 -5.87
N ILE A 91 8.93 2.81 -6.37
CA ILE A 91 8.36 3.94 -7.12
C ILE A 91 8.08 5.11 -6.18
N ASP A 92 7.55 4.85 -4.97
CA ASP A 92 7.41 5.84 -3.92
C ASP A 92 8.73 6.54 -3.62
N LYS A 93 9.82 5.77 -3.44
CA LYS A 93 11.17 6.32 -3.23
C LYS A 93 11.65 7.15 -4.43
N GLU A 94 11.37 6.72 -5.65
CA GLU A 94 11.72 7.49 -6.85
C GLU A 94 10.90 8.79 -6.93
N ILE A 95 9.61 8.79 -6.62
CA ILE A 95 8.75 9.99 -6.59
C ILE A 95 9.26 10.97 -5.54
N VAL A 96 9.40 10.54 -4.28
CA VAL A 96 9.86 11.44 -3.20
C VAL A 96 11.28 11.92 -3.41
N SER A 97 12.15 11.15 -4.07
CA SER A 97 13.51 11.61 -4.41
C SER A 97 13.55 12.87 -5.29
N ARG A 98 12.48 13.15 -6.03
CA ARG A 98 12.38 14.30 -6.95
C ARG A 98 11.74 15.54 -6.31
N VAL A 99 11.03 15.38 -5.20
CA VAL A 99 10.20 16.45 -4.59
C VAL A 99 10.52 16.71 -3.12
N SER A 100 10.92 15.67 -2.38
CA SER A 100 11.34 15.75 -0.98
C SER A 100 12.34 14.62 -0.67
N PRO A 101 13.63 14.78 -1.06
CA PRO A 101 14.61 13.70 -1.03
C PRO A 101 14.85 13.07 0.35
N LEU A 102 14.58 13.81 1.42
CA LEU A 102 14.70 13.34 2.81
C LEU A 102 13.36 12.91 3.40
N ALA A 103 12.35 12.64 2.58
CA ALA A 103 11.04 12.21 3.07
C ALA A 103 11.15 10.96 3.96
N ALA A 104 10.40 10.95 5.05
CA ALA A 104 10.23 9.76 5.88
C ALA A 104 9.18 8.85 5.23
N SER A 105 9.35 7.53 5.29
CA SER A 105 8.42 6.58 4.65
C SER A 105 7.93 5.55 5.66
N TRP A 106 6.62 5.45 5.85
CA TRP A 106 6.03 4.41 6.68
C TRP A 106 6.17 3.04 6.01
N ALA A 107 6.55 2.04 6.79
CA ALA A 107 6.66 0.65 6.36
C ALA A 107 6.25 -0.29 7.49
N THR A 108 5.83 -1.51 7.15
CA THR A 108 5.46 -2.49 8.17
C THR A 108 6.65 -2.82 9.08
N HIS A 109 6.39 -2.98 10.39
CA HIS A 109 7.42 -3.33 11.37
C HIS A 109 8.23 -4.59 11.01
N GLY A 110 7.64 -5.55 10.29
CA GLY A 110 8.37 -6.72 9.77
C GLY A 110 9.51 -6.35 8.81
N VAL A 111 9.30 -5.37 7.93
CA VAL A 111 10.34 -4.89 7.00
C VAL A 111 11.45 -4.15 7.75
N VAL A 112 11.07 -3.24 8.65
CA VAL A 112 12.03 -2.36 9.35
C VAL A 112 12.76 -3.09 10.47
N ASN A 113 12.03 -3.81 11.33
CA ASN A 113 12.55 -4.41 12.55
C ASN A 113 12.81 -5.93 12.42
N GLY A 114 12.18 -6.62 11.48
CA GLY A 114 12.20 -8.09 11.37
C GLY A 114 13.46 -8.69 10.75
N LEU A 115 14.25 -7.89 10.02
CA LEU A 115 15.45 -8.37 9.29
C LEU A 115 16.76 -8.29 10.10
N GLY A 116 16.67 -8.16 11.43
CA GLY A 116 17.84 -8.11 12.32
C GLY A 116 18.40 -6.70 12.57
N ARG A 117 19.43 -6.59 13.44
CA ARG A 117 20.00 -5.29 13.89
C ARG A 117 20.61 -4.46 12.76
N LEU A 118 21.35 -5.11 11.87
CA LEU A 118 22.04 -4.41 10.80
C LEU A 118 21.06 -3.81 9.79
N MET A 119 20.09 -4.61 9.34
CA MET A 119 19.06 -4.14 8.41
C MET A 119 18.15 -3.08 9.04
N GLN A 120 17.78 -3.22 10.32
CA GLN A 120 17.04 -2.17 11.01
C GLN A 120 17.80 -0.85 11.01
N ARG A 121 19.10 -0.85 11.33
CA ARG A 121 19.92 0.37 11.27
C ARG A 121 19.95 0.97 9.87
N PHE A 122 20.08 0.12 8.84
CA PHE A 122 20.06 0.54 7.45
C PHE A 122 18.73 1.19 7.06
N TRP A 123 17.59 0.57 7.40
CA TRP A 123 16.26 1.11 7.09
C TRP A 123 15.96 2.41 7.84
N LEU A 124 16.31 2.48 9.12
CA LEU A 124 16.19 3.72 9.91
C LEU A 124 17.09 4.84 9.37
N ALA A 125 18.27 4.49 8.82
CA ALA A 125 19.15 5.45 8.14
C ALA A 125 18.62 5.87 6.76
N ASN A 126 17.77 5.06 6.14
CA ASN A 126 17.02 5.39 4.93
C ASN A 126 15.66 6.07 5.20
N ASN A 127 15.46 6.51 6.45
CA ASN A 127 14.29 7.23 6.94
C ASN A 127 12.97 6.43 6.91
N LEU A 128 13.04 5.11 7.10
CA LEU A 128 11.83 4.29 7.23
C LEU A 128 11.28 4.34 8.66
N ILE A 129 9.98 4.61 8.78
CA ILE A 129 9.22 4.60 10.02
C ILE A 129 8.54 3.24 10.16
N ALA A 130 8.83 2.52 11.24
CA ALA A 130 8.17 1.25 11.52
C ALA A 130 6.72 1.47 12.01
N GLN A 131 5.75 0.94 11.27
CA GLN A 131 4.36 0.83 11.71
C GLN A 131 4.24 -0.31 12.72
N ILE A 132 4.18 0.03 14.01
CA ILE A 132 3.90 -0.92 15.08
C ILE A 132 2.37 -1.04 15.29
N PRO A 133 1.77 -2.22 15.09
CA PRO A 133 0.34 -2.42 15.34
C PRO A 133 -0.03 -2.06 16.78
N GLY A 134 -1.07 -1.24 16.96
CA GLY A 134 -1.55 -0.82 18.27
C GLY A 134 -0.66 0.20 19.01
N ASN A 135 0.50 0.58 18.46
CA ASN A 135 1.43 1.52 19.09
C ASN A 135 2.05 2.49 18.07
N SER A 136 1.21 3.39 17.54
CA SER A 136 1.61 4.34 16.49
C SER A 136 2.02 5.72 17.01
N GLU A 137 1.81 6.04 18.28
CA GLU A 137 1.91 7.43 18.76
C GLU A 137 3.33 8.01 18.62
N ALA A 138 4.36 7.26 18.97
CA ALA A 138 5.74 7.72 18.80
C ALA A 138 6.12 7.89 17.30
N ALA A 139 5.60 7.02 16.43
CA ALA A 139 5.80 7.10 14.98
C ALA A 139 5.07 8.32 14.37
N LYS A 140 3.86 8.61 14.85
CA LYS A 140 3.10 9.82 14.48
C LYS A 140 3.81 11.09 14.96
N ALA A 141 4.28 11.11 16.21
CA ALA A 141 5.03 12.24 16.76
C ALA A 141 6.30 12.53 15.94
N TYR A 142 7.09 11.49 15.64
CA TYR A 142 8.25 11.61 14.75
C TYR A 142 7.87 12.16 13.37
N SER A 143 6.77 11.66 12.78
CA SER A 143 6.28 12.12 11.48
C SER A 143 5.94 13.61 11.50
N VAL A 144 5.23 14.08 12.53
CA VAL A 144 4.90 15.50 12.69
C VAL A 144 6.17 16.33 12.85
N ASP A 145 7.11 15.91 13.71
CA ASP A 145 8.39 16.60 13.91
C ASP A 145 9.23 16.67 12.64
N TRP A 146 9.19 15.62 11.82
CA TRP A 146 9.89 15.57 10.54
C TRP A 146 9.23 16.50 9.51
N ALA A 147 7.90 16.49 9.45
CA ALA A 147 7.12 17.32 8.54
C ALA A 147 7.27 18.82 8.86
N LEU A 148 7.33 19.19 10.14
CA LEU A 148 7.56 20.57 10.58
C LEU A 148 8.92 21.15 10.12
N LYS A 149 9.89 20.29 9.77
CA LYS A 149 11.18 20.71 9.17
C LYS A 149 11.09 20.95 7.66
N GLY A 150 9.89 20.86 7.07
CA GLY A 150 9.66 21.01 5.64
C GLY A 150 9.93 19.74 4.82
N HIS A 151 10.17 18.60 5.47
CA HIS A 151 10.34 17.32 4.79
C HIS A 151 8.99 16.61 4.59
N GLY A 152 8.86 15.83 3.52
CA GLY A 152 7.67 15.03 3.28
C GLY A 152 7.59 13.84 4.24
N VAL A 153 6.37 13.39 4.54
CA VAL A 153 6.11 12.10 5.18
C VAL A 153 5.23 11.29 4.24
N LEU A 154 5.78 10.20 3.70
CA LEU A 154 5.06 9.27 2.84
C LEU A 154 4.44 8.17 3.69
N LEU A 155 3.13 7.97 3.52
CA LEU A 155 2.39 6.86 4.08
C LEU A 155 1.25 6.48 3.15
N HIS A 156 1.10 5.18 2.92
CA HIS A 156 -0.07 4.71 2.20
C HIS A 156 -1.32 4.88 3.08
N PRO A 157 -2.33 5.61 2.61
CA PRO A 157 -3.41 6.07 3.46
C PRO A 157 -4.47 5.00 3.72
N GLU A 158 -4.39 3.88 3.03
CA GLU A 158 -5.40 2.82 3.02
C GLU A 158 -5.35 1.96 4.29
N GLY A 159 -4.21 1.99 5.01
CA GLY A 159 -3.97 1.22 6.23
C GLY A 159 -3.84 -0.30 6.06
N SER A 160 -4.17 -0.80 4.87
CA SER A 160 -3.97 -2.15 4.39
C SER A 160 -3.57 -2.09 2.93
N VAL A 161 -2.87 -3.12 2.43
CA VAL A 161 -2.50 -3.20 1.01
C VAL A 161 -3.72 -3.71 0.24
N GLY A 162 -4.35 -2.86 -0.58
CA GLY A 162 -5.54 -3.23 -1.37
C GLY A 162 -5.30 -3.39 -2.88
N TRP A 163 -4.07 -3.19 -3.36
CA TRP A 163 -3.70 -3.35 -4.78
C TRP A 163 -4.60 -2.57 -5.76
N HIS A 164 -4.88 -1.31 -5.43
CA HIS A 164 -5.69 -0.41 -6.22
C HIS A 164 -4.87 0.20 -7.37
N GLY A 165 -5.00 -0.38 -8.56
CA GLY A 165 -4.17 -0.02 -9.72
C GLY A 165 -4.31 1.43 -10.21
N ASN A 166 -5.46 2.08 -10.01
CA ASN A 166 -5.79 3.37 -10.65
C ASN A 166 -6.42 4.43 -9.72
N TYR A 167 -6.54 4.16 -8.43
CA TYR A 167 -7.14 5.10 -7.47
C TYR A 167 -6.51 4.93 -6.08
N VAL A 168 -6.64 5.95 -5.23
CA VAL A 168 -6.30 5.86 -3.80
C VAL A 168 -7.54 5.39 -3.06
N ALA A 169 -7.43 4.32 -2.25
CA ALA A 169 -8.55 3.91 -1.40
C ALA A 169 -8.94 5.01 -0.40
N PRO A 170 -10.13 4.90 0.23
CA PRO A 170 -10.56 5.85 1.26
C PRO A 170 -9.47 6.08 2.31
N LEU A 171 -9.12 7.35 2.52
CA LEU A 171 -8.04 7.73 3.43
C LEU A 171 -8.40 7.37 4.87
N LEU A 172 -7.57 6.57 5.54
CA LEU A 172 -7.60 6.47 6.98
C LEU A 172 -7.15 7.80 7.60
N PRO A 173 -7.62 8.13 8.82
CA PRO A 173 -7.45 9.46 9.39
C PRO A 173 -5.99 9.83 9.69
N GLY A 174 -5.05 8.88 9.68
CA GLY A 174 -3.67 9.10 10.15
C GLY A 174 -2.95 10.29 9.50
N ALA A 175 -3.03 10.45 8.17
CA ALA A 175 -2.40 11.59 7.48
C ALA A 175 -3.05 12.93 7.88
N VAL A 176 -4.38 12.94 8.05
CA VAL A 176 -5.14 14.13 8.44
C VAL A 176 -4.90 14.48 9.91
N GLU A 177 -4.90 13.50 10.81
CA GLU A 177 -4.59 13.67 12.24
C GLU A 177 -3.20 14.28 12.44
N MET A 178 -2.19 13.71 11.78
CA MET A 178 -0.83 14.26 11.83
C MET A 178 -0.75 15.64 11.17
N GLY A 179 -1.49 15.85 10.08
CA GLY A 179 -1.63 17.14 9.43
C GLY A 179 -2.17 18.23 10.37
N LEU A 180 -3.26 17.96 11.08
CA LEU A 180 -3.83 18.90 12.04
C LEU A 180 -2.88 19.18 13.20
N ALA A 181 -2.18 18.16 13.70
CA ALA A 181 -1.16 18.33 14.74
C ALA A 181 0.01 19.22 14.26
N ALA A 182 0.48 18.99 13.02
CA ALA A 182 1.52 19.82 12.41
C ALA A 182 1.04 21.27 12.18
N LEU A 183 -0.19 21.47 11.74
CA LEU A 183 -0.75 22.80 11.50
C LEU A 183 -0.80 23.62 12.81
N LYS A 184 -1.30 23.01 13.88
CA LYS A 184 -1.38 23.65 15.19
C LYS A 184 0.01 24.11 15.65
N ARG A 185 0.99 23.20 15.64
CA ARG A 185 2.36 23.46 16.10
C ARG A 185 3.12 24.43 15.19
N GLY A 186 2.97 24.30 13.88
CA GLY A 186 3.61 25.20 12.92
C GLY A 186 3.09 26.64 13.03
N ARG A 187 1.81 26.82 13.37
CA ARG A 187 1.21 28.15 13.56
C ARG A 187 1.57 28.84 14.87
N GLU A 188 2.14 28.12 15.83
CA GLU A 188 2.71 28.73 17.04
C GLU A 188 3.95 29.59 16.70
N THR A 189 4.67 29.24 15.63
CA THR A 189 5.90 29.95 15.19
C THR A 189 5.71 30.75 13.90
N ASN A 190 4.87 30.28 12.97
CA ASN A 190 4.58 30.93 11.71
C ASN A 190 3.07 30.93 11.44
N LYS A 191 2.42 32.10 11.56
CA LYS A 191 0.96 32.23 11.36
C LYS A 191 0.49 31.77 9.98
N ASP A 192 1.35 31.88 8.96
CA ASP A 192 1.07 31.50 7.59
C ASP A 192 1.45 30.03 7.28
N PHE A 193 1.84 29.25 8.29
CA PHE A 193 2.21 27.85 8.13
C PHE A 193 1.07 27.04 7.50
N LYS A 194 1.42 26.23 6.49
CA LYS A 194 0.47 25.42 5.71
C LYS A 194 0.70 23.94 5.94
N VAL A 195 -0.37 23.17 5.77
CA VAL A 195 -0.31 21.71 5.79
C VAL A 195 -0.99 21.17 4.55
N TRP A 196 -0.36 20.18 3.92
CA TRP A 196 -0.88 19.48 2.77
C TRP A 196 -1.01 17.99 3.04
N VAL A 197 -2.14 17.42 2.62
CA VAL A 197 -2.29 15.98 2.38
C VAL A 197 -2.32 15.81 0.88
N ALA A 198 -1.28 15.18 0.33
CA ALA A 198 -1.02 15.10 -1.10
C ALA A 198 -1.29 13.68 -1.62
N PRO A 199 -2.49 13.39 -2.15
CA PRO A 199 -2.76 12.11 -2.79
C PRO A 199 -1.93 11.97 -4.06
N VAL A 200 -1.32 10.80 -4.24
CA VAL A 200 -0.55 10.45 -5.43
C VAL A 200 -1.13 9.16 -5.99
N VAL A 201 -1.48 9.16 -7.27
CA VAL A 201 -1.90 7.95 -7.98
C VAL A 201 -0.86 7.63 -9.03
N TRP A 202 -0.36 6.42 -9.00
CA TRP A 202 0.46 5.88 -10.08
C TRP A 202 0.02 4.46 -10.42
N LYS A 203 0.33 4.04 -11.65
CA LYS A 203 -0.06 2.74 -12.20
C LYS A 203 1.03 2.17 -13.07
N LEU A 204 1.03 0.85 -13.24
CA LEU A 204 1.90 0.16 -14.17
C LEU A 204 1.16 -0.09 -15.49
N ALA A 205 1.87 0.10 -16.60
CA ALA A 205 1.37 -0.22 -17.93
C ALA A 205 2.42 -1.02 -18.69
N PHE A 206 1.97 -2.05 -19.41
CA PHE A 206 2.82 -2.75 -20.35
C PHE A 206 3.08 -1.87 -21.57
N ILE A 207 4.34 -1.79 -22.00
CA ILE A 207 4.77 -0.99 -23.15
C ILE A 207 4.72 -1.75 -24.49
N GLY A 208 4.12 -2.95 -24.49
CA GLY A 208 4.04 -3.82 -25.66
C GLY A 208 3.08 -4.98 -25.41
N ASN A 209 2.89 -5.83 -26.43
CA ASN A 209 2.01 -6.99 -26.31
C ASN A 209 2.60 -8.02 -25.33
N VAL A 210 1.85 -8.31 -24.26
CA VAL A 210 2.19 -9.28 -23.22
C VAL A 210 1.14 -10.39 -23.09
N GLU A 211 0.28 -10.60 -24.07
CA GLU A 211 -0.78 -11.62 -24.03
C GLU A 211 -0.21 -13.02 -23.79
N ARG A 212 0.86 -13.39 -24.51
CA ARG A 212 1.49 -14.70 -24.37
C ARG A 212 2.05 -14.97 -22.96
N PRO A 213 2.87 -14.08 -22.35
CA PRO A 213 3.29 -14.28 -20.97
C PRO A 213 2.13 -14.24 -19.98
N LEU A 214 1.15 -13.34 -20.13
CA LEU A 214 -0.03 -13.33 -19.26
C LEU A 214 -0.86 -14.62 -19.35
N ALA A 215 -0.97 -15.20 -20.55
CA ALA A 215 -1.64 -16.50 -20.73
C ALA A 215 -0.90 -17.65 -20.02
N ARG A 216 0.43 -17.57 -19.88
CA ARG A 216 1.22 -18.52 -19.08
C ARG A 216 1.00 -18.32 -17.58
N GLU A 217 0.93 -17.07 -17.12
CA GLU A 217 0.58 -16.77 -15.73
C GLU A 217 -0.82 -17.26 -15.39
N CYS A 218 -1.81 -17.06 -16.27
CA CYS A 218 -3.15 -17.63 -16.09
C CYS A 218 -3.09 -19.16 -15.99
N ALA A 219 -2.31 -19.84 -16.83
CA ALA A 219 -2.17 -21.29 -16.77
C ALA A 219 -1.52 -21.75 -15.46
N TYR A 220 -0.56 -20.99 -14.94
CA TYR A 220 0.03 -21.23 -13.63
C TYR A 220 -0.99 -21.07 -12.50
N VAL A 221 -1.77 -19.97 -12.51
CA VAL A 221 -2.80 -19.68 -11.50
C VAL A 221 -3.90 -20.74 -11.53
N GLU A 222 -4.46 -21.04 -12.70
CA GLU A 222 -5.47 -22.10 -12.89
C GLU A 222 -4.97 -23.45 -12.32
N LYS A 223 -3.73 -23.85 -12.66
CA LYS A 223 -3.11 -25.06 -12.11
C LYS A 223 -2.98 -25.03 -10.60
N LYS A 224 -2.57 -23.90 -10.01
CA LYS A 224 -2.38 -23.75 -8.56
C LYS A 224 -3.69 -23.74 -7.79
N LEU A 225 -4.73 -23.16 -8.38
CA LEU A 225 -6.09 -23.14 -7.85
C LEU A 225 -6.87 -24.43 -8.17
N LYS A 226 -6.28 -25.36 -8.93
CA LYS A 226 -6.93 -26.60 -9.41
C LYS A 226 -8.22 -26.30 -10.20
N MET A 227 -8.24 -25.20 -10.93
CA MET A 227 -9.34 -24.81 -11.81
C MET A 227 -9.13 -25.44 -13.19
N GLU A 228 -10.22 -25.87 -13.83
CA GLU A 228 -10.15 -26.32 -15.21
C GLU A 228 -9.77 -25.15 -16.12
N SER A 229 -8.74 -25.37 -16.95
CA SER A 229 -8.28 -24.34 -17.87
C SER A 229 -9.29 -24.16 -18.99
N VAL A 230 -9.74 -22.93 -19.20
CA VAL A 230 -10.49 -22.57 -20.42
C VAL A 230 -9.46 -22.37 -21.54
N ALA A 231 -8.88 -23.47 -22.02
CA ALA A 231 -7.72 -23.47 -22.91
C ALA A 231 -7.96 -22.75 -24.26
N ALA A 232 -9.23 -22.60 -24.67
CA ALA A 232 -9.64 -21.93 -25.90
C ALA A 232 -10.14 -20.48 -25.70
N GLY A 233 -10.18 -19.97 -24.47
CA GLY A 233 -10.68 -18.63 -24.17
C GLY A 233 -9.64 -17.55 -24.44
N SER A 234 -10.10 -16.36 -24.80
CA SER A 234 -9.31 -15.13 -24.81
C SER A 234 -8.77 -14.82 -23.40
N LEU A 235 -7.70 -14.02 -23.32
CA LEU A 235 -7.10 -13.65 -22.03
C LEU A 235 -8.12 -13.00 -21.06
N PRO A 236 -8.99 -12.05 -21.49
CA PRO A 236 -10.03 -11.50 -20.61
C PRO A 236 -11.00 -12.55 -20.07
N GLU A 237 -11.41 -13.52 -20.90
CA GLU A 237 -12.32 -14.60 -20.47
C GLU A 237 -11.67 -15.51 -19.44
N ARG A 238 -10.37 -15.83 -19.62
CA ARG A 238 -9.61 -16.62 -18.65
C ARG A 238 -9.46 -15.90 -17.32
N VAL A 239 -9.11 -14.61 -17.35
CA VAL A 239 -9.03 -13.77 -16.15
C VAL A 239 -10.39 -13.72 -15.46
N TYR A 240 -11.47 -13.48 -16.19
CA TYR A 240 -12.83 -13.49 -15.65
C TYR A 240 -13.19 -14.83 -15.02
N SER A 241 -12.87 -15.96 -15.68
CA SER A 241 -13.12 -17.31 -15.15
C SER A 241 -12.39 -17.56 -13.83
N ILE A 242 -11.12 -17.14 -13.73
CA ILE A 242 -10.33 -17.22 -12.49
C ILE A 242 -11.02 -16.42 -11.36
N TYR A 243 -11.34 -15.14 -11.59
CA TYR A 243 -12.02 -14.32 -10.58
C TYR A 243 -13.40 -14.87 -10.20
N SER A 244 -14.17 -15.34 -11.18
CA SER A 244 -15.49 -15.95 -10.95
C SER A 244 -15.40 -17.21 -10.10
N GLY A 245 -14.39 -18.06 -10.33
CA GLY A 245 -14.16 -19.24 -9.50
C GLY A 245 -13.67 -18.91 -8.09
N LEU A 246 -12.83 -17.88 -7.92
CA LEU A 246 -12.45 -17.38 -6.60
C LEU A 246 -13.68 -16.86 -5.83
N LEU A 247 -14.55 -16.09 -6.51
CA LEU A 247 -15.81 -15.64 -5.92
C LEU A 247 -16.73 -16.81 -5.53
N SER A 248 -16.77 -17.88 -6.33
CA SER A 248 -17.51 -19.10 -5.95
C SER A 248 -16.99 -19.75 -4.67
N LEU A 249 -15.68 -19.70 -4.41
CA LEU A 249 -15.11 -20.18 -3.14
C LEU A 249 -15.54 -19.29 -1.97
N ASP A 250 -15.61 -17.97 -2.18
CA ASP A 250 -16.07 -17.01 -1.18
C ASP A 250 -17.57 -17.16 -0.89
N GLU A 251 -18.39 -17.39 -1.91
CA GLU A 251 -19.80 -17.75 -1.78
C GLU A 251 -19.95 -19.04 -0.94
N GLN A 252 -19.21 -20.10 -1.25
CA GLN A 252 -19.23 -21.35 -0.49
C GLN A 252 -18.80 -21.16 0.97
N ALA A 253 -17.75 -20.38 1.22
CA ALA A 253 -17.31 -20.04 2.58
C ALA A 253 -18.36 -19.24 3.37
N CYS A 254 -19.21 -18.50 2.65
CA CYS A 254 -20.36 -17.80 3.21
C CYS A 254 -21.63 -18.67 3.27
N GLY A 255 -21.60 -19.92 2.81
CA GLY A 255 -22.81 -20.77 2.73
C GLY A 255 -23.80 -20.30 1.66
N LEU A 256 -23.37 -19.48 0.71
CA LEU A 256 -24.16 -19.00 -0.41
C LEU A 256 -24.00 -19.96 -1.61
N THR A 257 -25.08 -20.15 -2.36
CA THR A 257 -25.03 -20.85 -3.65
C THR A 257 -24.88 -19.84 -4.78
N ALA A 258 -23.91 -20.11 -5.66
CA ALA A 258 -23.70 -19.34 -6.89
C ALA A 258 -24.97 -19.38 -7.74
N GLU A 259 -25.50 -18.21 -8.09
CA GLU A 259 -26.68 -18.10 -8.94
C GLU A 259 -26.28 -18.12 -10.41
N ALA A 260 -26.77 -19.12 -11.13
CA ALA A 260 -26.50 -19.27 -12.56
C ALA A 260 -27.07 -18.07 -13.33
N GLY A 261 -26.25 -17.43 -14.16
CA GLY A 261 -26.65 -16.27 -14.97
C GLY A 261 -26.56 -14.92 -14.27
N ALA A 262 -26.32 -14.87 -12.95
CA ALA A 262 -26.09 -13.62 -12.25
C ALA A 262 -24.73 -13.00 -12.63
N SER A 263 -24.67 -11.67 -12.71
CA SER A 263 -23.42 -10.97 -12.98
C SER A 263 -22.43 -11.11 -11.83
N PHE A 264 -21.13 -11.03 -12.13
CA PHE A 264 -20.07 -11.04 -11.11
C PHE A 264 -20.33 -10.00 -10.02
N ALA A 265 -20.70 -8.77 -10.40
CA ALA A 265 -20.97 -7.68 -9.45
C ALA A 265 -22.11 -8.00 -8.50
N SER A 266 -23.21 -8.61 -8.99
CA SER A 266 -24.35 -8.99 -8.15
C SER A 266 -23.97 -10.10 -7.17
N ARG A 267 -23.20 -11.09 -7.63
CA ARG A 267 -22.68 -12.18 -6.80
C ARG A 267 -21.73 -11.66 -5.71
N GLN A 268 -20.81 -10.77 -6.07
CA GLN A 268 -19.88 -10.12 -5.16
C GLN A 268 -20.63 -9.31 -4.09
N GLN A 269 -21.63 -8.51 -4.48
CA GLN A 269 -22.47 -7.76 -3.55
C GLN A 269 -23.19 -8.65 -2.53
N ARG A 270 -23.68 -9.82 -2.95
CA ARG A 270 -24.31 -10.80 -2.03
C ARG A 270 -23.32 -11.35 -1.00
N VAL A 271 -22.09 -11.66 -1.42
CA VAL A 271 -21.01 -12.09 -0.50
C VAL A 271 -20.68 -10.95 0.48
N LEU A 272 -20.51 -9.72 -0.02
CA LEU A 272 -20.22 -8.55 0.82
C LEU A 272 -21.34 -8.26 1.81
N ALA A 273 -22.61 -8.40 1.41
CA ALA A 273 -23.76 -8.24 2.29
C ALA A 273 -23.75 -9.29 3.42
N GLU A 274 -23.53 -10.57 3.09
CA GLU A 274 -23.46 -11.65 4.08
C GLU A 274 -22.27 -11.47 5.05
N LEU A 275 -21.09 -11.10 4.53
CA LEU A 275 -19.94 -10.78 5.38
C LEU A 275 -20.20 -9.54 6.26
N GLY A 276 -20.90 -8.54 5.72
CA GLY A 276 -21.34 -7.35 6.44
C GLY A 276 -22.26 -7.70 7.61
N LEU A 277 -23.28 -8.54 7.41
CA LEU A 277 -24.16 -9.03 8.46
C LEU A 277 -23.36 -9.73 9.58
N ARG A 278 -22.46 -10.66 9.21
CA ARG A 278 -21.62 -11.36 10.18
C ARG A 278 -20.70 -10.43 10.97
N LEU A 279 -20.19 -9.38 10.33
CA LEU A 279 -19.35 -8.38 10.99
C LEU A 279 -20.18 -7.49 11.92
N ALA A 280 -21.37 -7.07 11.50
CA ALA A 280 -22.30 -6.28 12.31
C ALA A 280 -22.67 -7.02 13.60
N ASP A 281 -23.02 -8.30 13.48
CA ASP A 281 -23.29 -9.17 14.64
C ASP A 281 -22.06 -9.28 15.56
N ALA A 282 -20.88 -9.48 14.98
CA ALA A 282 -19.65 -9.67 15.75
C ALA A 282 -19.21 -8.42 16.54
N VAL A 283 -19.63 -7.22 16.12
CA VAL A 283 -19.32 -5.97 16.83
C VAL A 283 -20.55 -5.32 17.49
N ALA A 284 -21.68 -6.02 17.52
CA ALA A 284 -22.97 -5.52 18.00
C ALA A 284 -23.31 -4.13 17.41
N ALA A 285 -23.16 -4.00 16.09
CA ALA A 285 -23.45 -2.75 15.39
C ALA A 285 -24.96 -2.49 15.28
N GLU A 286 -25.31 -1.22 15.15
CA GLU A 286 -26.68 -0.82 14.81
C GLU A 286 -27.07 -1.33 13.42
N PRO A 287 -28.37 -1.55 13.17
CA PRO A 287 -28.86 -1.85 11.83
C PRO A 287 -28.58 -0.68 10.87
N ASP A 288 -28.58 -0.98 9.57
CA ASP A 288 -28.50 -0.02 8.46
C ASP A 288 -27.17 0.73 8.29
N LEU A 289 -26.09 0.28 8.94
CA LEU A 289 -24.76 0.80 8.62
C LEU A 289 -24.29 0.30 7.25
N ASP A 290 -23.77 1.22 6.44
CA ASP A 290 -23.03 0.81 5.25
C ASP A 290 -21.74 0.08 5.62
N LEU A 291 -21.17 -0.62 4.64
CA LEU A 291 -19.99 -1.46 4.83
C LEU A 291 -18.75 -0.66 5.24
N ALA A 292 -18.63 0.59 4.78
CA ALA A 292 -17.49 1.45 5.10
C ALA A 292 -17.54 1.90 6.58
N GLU A 293 -18.71 2.29 7.05
CA GLU A 293 -18.95 2.64 8.45
C GLU A 293 -18.79 1.42 9.35
N LEU A 294 -19.26 0.25 8.92
CA LEU A 294 -19.10 -0.99 9.67
C LEU A 294 -17.62 -1.38 9.82
N LEU A 295 -16.82 -1.28 8.76
CA LEU A 295 -15.37 -1.46 8.82
C LEU A 295 -14.68 -0.43 9.74
N ARG A 296 -15.17 0.81 9.78
CA ARG A 296 -14.66 1.85 10.69
C ARG A 296 -14.97 1.50 12.14
N ARG A 297 -16.19 1.03 12.44
CA ARG A 297 -16.60 0.60 13.78
C ARG A 297 -15.81 -0.63 14.22
N SER A 298 -15.63 -1.64 13.36
CA SER A 298 -14.85 -2.83 13.70
C SER A 298 -13.40 -2.50 14.05
N ARG A 299 -12.76 -1.57 13.33
CA ARG A 299 -11.42 -1.06 13.69
C ARG A 299 -11.39 -0.33 15.03
N ARG A 300 -12.44 0.42 15.37
CA ARG A 300 -12.55 1.06 16.70
C ARG A 300 -12.70 0.01 17.79
N TRP A 301 -13.62 -0.94 17.60
CA TRP A 301 -13.87 -2.06 18.50
C TRP A 301 -12.59 -2.87 18.77
N LEU A 302 -11.81 -3.17 17.72
CA LEU A 302 -10.52 -3.86 17.85
C LEU A 302 -9.46 -3.05 18.62
N ARG A 303 -9.49 -1.71 18.54
CA ARG A 303 -8.56 -0.85 19.29
C ARG A 303 -8.91 -0.74 20.77
N GLU A 304 -10.20 -0.81 21.11
CA GLU A 304 -10.64 -0.75 22.50
C GLU A 304 -10.25 -2.00 23.29
N GLY A 305 -10.02 -3.14 22.62
CA GLY A 305 -9.34 -4.31 23.18
C GLY A 305 -10.05 -4.97 24.37
N LYS A 306 -11.35 -4.71 24.53
CA LYS A 306 -12.15 -5.19 25.68
C LYS A 306 -12.63 -6.64 25.54
N ALA A 307 -12.55 -7.19 24.33
CA ALA A 307 -12.98 -8.56 24.01
C ALA A 307 -11.83 -9.56 24.11
N ASP A 308 -12.15 -10.85 24.18
CA ASP A 308 -11.13 -11.91 24.18
C ASP A 308 -10.35 -11.99 22.84
N ALA A 309 -9.24 -12.72 22.85
CA ALA A 309 -8.35 -12.81 21.71
C ALA A 309 -8.98 -13.50 20.48
N ASP A 310 -9.90 -14.44 20.70
CA ASP A 310 -10.54 -15.22 19.63
C ASP A 310 -11.62 -14.39 18.93
N GLU A 311 -12.41 -13.61 19.68
CA GLU A 311 -13.35 -12.63 19.14
C GLU A 311 -12.63 -11.56 18.33
N GLN A 312 -11.53 -11.01 18.86
CA GLN A 312 -10.69 -10.06 18.11
C GLN A 312 -10.15 -10.65 16.81
N LYS A 313 -9.71 -11.91 16.85
CA LYS A 313 -9.25 -12.62 15.66
C LYS A 313 -10.37 -12.83 14.65
N ARG A 314 -11.58 -13.17 15.11
CA ARG A 314 -12.77 -13.34 14.27
C ARG A 314 -13.16 -12.04 13.58
N VAL A 315 -13.28 -10.95 14.32
CA VAL A 315 -13.61 -9.61 13.77
C VAL A 315 -12.57 -9.16 12.76
N ARG A 316 -11.28 -9.35 13.06
CA ARG A 316 -10.19 -9.03 12.13
C ARG A 316 -10.31 -9.83 10.83
N LYS A 317 -10.53 -11.15 10.93
CA LYS A 317 -10.67 -12.02 9.75
C LYS A 317 -11.87 -11.64 8.88
N LEU A 318 -12.99 -11.24 9.49
CA LEU A 318 -14.17 -10.76 8.75
C LEU A 318 -13.89 -9.43 8.04
N ALA A 319 -13.27 -8.47 8.73
CA ALA A 319 -12.90 -7.19 8.12
C ALA A 319 -11.90 -7.38 6.96
N GLU A 320 -10.89 -8.24 7.12
CA GLU A 320 -9.93 -8.59 6.07
C GLU A 320 -10.61 -9.28 4.89
N ALA A 321 -11.58 -10.18 5.13
CA ALA A 321 -12.35 -10.83 4.07
C ALA A 321 -13.16 -9.81 3.26
N ILE A 322 -13.85 -8.88 3.93
CA ILE A 322 -14.61 -7.80 3.28
C ILE A 322 -13.70 -6.92 2.42
N GLN A 323 -12.50 -6.57 2.91
CA GLN A 323 -11.58 -5.71 2.16
C GLN A 323 -10.95 -6.41 0.95
N ARG A 324 -10.92 -7.75 0.94
CA ARG A 324 -10.36 -8.55 -0.15
C ARG A 324 -11.38 -8.82 -1.25
N VAL A 325 -12.64 -9.05 -0.89
CA VAL A 325 -13.74 -9.36 -1.82
C VAL A 325 -14.12 -8.12 -2.61
#